data_AF-A0A950XAA4-F1
#
_entry.id   AF-A0A950XAA4-F1
#
_cell.length_a   1.000
_cell.length_b   1.000
_cell.length_c   1.000
_cell.angle_alpha   90.00
_cell.angle_beta   90.00
_cell.angle_gamma   90.00
#
_symmetry.space_group_name_H-M   'P 1'
#
loop_
_entity.id
_entity.type
_entity.pdbx_description
1 polymer ?
#
loop_
_entity_poly.entity_id
_entity_poly.type
_entity_poly.pdbx_seq_one_letter_code
_entity_poly.pdbx_strand_id
1 'polypeptide(L)'
;MKSKTRTNRITTGAAFAAALLLCSCNPGPKYVKPPAQAPAAFKEAPPQEYKEGVGWKIAEPGDDRIRGNWWEVYNDPQLNALEEQVKISNQTVVQAEANFRSARTAVSTARANLFPTLTASASYTNSKFSQTARTTSVVPSAAGVTATTGTTTGSGATSTTNGVAGLGTTGVVNTFSLPLDLSYTIDFWHKVRNTIAANTYTAQANAADVATALLTTRAELAQDYFQVRALDAQRVILRDTLENYRRAVELTQ
;
A
#
# COMPACT_ATOMS: atom_id res chain seq x y z
N MET A 1 49.80 52.85 16.90
CA MET A 1 48.40 52.43 16.74
C MET A 1 48.36 51.03 16.14
N LYS A 2 47.93 50.00 16.90
CA LYS A 2 47.64 48.66 16.37
C LYS A 2 46.35 48.16 17.03
N SER A 3 45.23 48.33 16.33
CA SER A 3 43.94 47.74 16.72
C SER A 3 43.93 46.27 16.31
N LYS A 4 43.86 45.36 17.27
CA LYS A 4 43.61 43.93 17.02
C LYS A 4 42.11 43.69 17.09
N THR A 5 41.49 43.49 15.92
CA THR A 5 40.10 43.08 15.75
C THR A 5 39.89 41.71 16.40
N ARG A 6 39.17 41.64 17.52
CA ARG A 6 38.72 40.38 18.12
C ARG A 6 37.50 39.89 17.35
N THR A 7 37.68 38.93 16.46
CA THR A 7 36.57 38.23 15.79
C THR A 7 35.84 37.36 16.81
N ASN A 8 34.56 37.65 16.99
CA ASN A 8 33.71 37.13 18.06
C ASN A 8 33.21 35.71 17.71
N ARG A 9 33.97 34.69 18.13
CA ARG A 9 33.70 33.24 17.91
C ARG A 9 32.36 32.76 18.50
N ILE A 10 31.78 33.53 19.43
CA ILE A 10 30.54 33.18 20.14
C ILE A 10 29.30 33.42 19.25
N THR A 11 29.33 34.48 18.43
CA THR A 11 28.23 34.81 17.50
C THR A 11 28.05 33.79 16.37
N THR A 12 29.13 33.16 15.91
CA THR A 12 29.08 32.10 14.88
C THR A 12 28.50 30.78 15.41
N GLY A 13 28.69 30.47 16.70
CA GLY A 13 28.15 29.24 17.31
C GLY A 13 26.63 29.30 17.54
N ALA A 14 26.11 30.45 17.95
CA ALA A 14 24.68 30.65 18.20
C ALA A 14 23.83 30.58 16.91
N ALA A 15 24.34 31.09 15.79
CA ALA A 15 23.66 31.02 14.50
C ALA A 15 23.55 29.58 13.97
N PHE A 16 24.56 28.74 14.21
CA PHE A 16 24.55 27.33 13.79
C PHE A 16 23.59 26.48 14.63
N ALA A 17 23.49 26.76 15.95
CA ALA A 17 22.54 26.10 16.84
C ALA A 17 21.07 26.49 16.54
N ALA A 18 20.82 27.76 16.21
CA ALA A 18 19.49 28.21 15.79
C ALA A 18 19.07 27.61 14.44
N ALA A 19 20.00 27.45 13.49
CA ALA A 19 19.74 26.77 12.22
C ALA A 19 19.38 25.28 12.40
N LEU A 20 20.02 24.59 13.36
CA LEU A 20 19.69 23.19 13.69
C LEU A 20 18.32 23.02 14.36
N LEU A 21 17.85 24.03 15.13
CA LEU A 21 16.55 24.02 15.80
C LEU A 21 15.36 24.25 14.84
N LEU A 22 15.58 24.82 13.66
CA LEU A 22 14.55 25.07 12.63
C LEU A 22 14.28 23.85 11.73
N CYS A 23 15.09 22.78 11.82
CA CYS A 23 15.17 21.72 10.81
C CYS A 23 14.28 20.48 11.01
N SER A 24 13.29 20.48 11.91
CA SER A 24 12.41 19.29 12.12
C SER A 24 10.91 19.56 11.96
N CYS A 25 10.50 20.66 11.31
CA CYS A 25 9.08 20.97 11.17
C CYS A 25 8.43 20.11 10.07
N ASN A 26 7.30 19.47 10.38
CA ASN A 26 6.44 18.84 9.37
C ASN A 26 5.51 19.91 8.75
N PRO A 27 5.68 20.28 7.47
CA PRO A 27 4.87 21.33 6.84
C PRO A 27 3.44 20.88 6.48
N GLY A 28 3.06 19.62 6.73
CA GLY A 28 1.75 19.09 6.39
C GLY A 28 0.60 19.65 7.25
N PRO A 29 -0.57 19.97 6.67
CA PRO A 29 -1.74 20.38 7.44
C PRO A 29 -2.26 19.23 8.33
N LYS A 30 -2.80 19.56 9.50
CA LYS A 30 -3.42 18.57 10.39
C LYS A 30 -4.74 18.08 9.78
N TYR A 31 -4.96 16.76 9.78
CA TYR A 31 -6.21 16.18 9.31
C TYR A 31 -7.38 16.60 10.21
N VAL A 32 -8.43 17.12 9.59
CA VAL A 32 -9.71 17.44 10.24
C VAL A 32 -10.79 16.71 9.46
N LYS A 33 -11.56 15.83 10.13
CA LYS A 33 -12.64 15.08 9.50
C LYS A 33 -13.73 16.04 9.02
N PRO A 34 -14.11 16.04 7.74
CA PRO A 34 -15.25 16.83 7.28
C PRO A 34 -16.54 16.39 7.99
N PRO A 35 -17.43 17.32 8.39
CA PRO A 35 -18.72 16.95 8.95
C PRO A 35 -19.54 16.19 7.90
N ALA A 36 -20.15 15.07 8.30
CA ALA A 36 -21.03 14.32 7.43
C ALA A 36 -22.32 15.10 7.20
N GLN A 37 -22.71 15.31 5.93
CA GLN A 37 -24.01 15.89 5.57
C GLN A 37 -25.11 14.83 5.74
N ALA A 38 -25.42 14.48 6.98
CA ALA A 38 -26.54 13.60 7.29
C ALA A 38 -27.82 14.44 7.45
N PRO A 39 -28.99 13.95 6.98
CA PRO A 39 -30.26 14.58 7.31
C PRO A 39 -30.46 14.56 8.83
N ALA A 40 -31.04 15.63 9.38
CA ALA A 40 -31.27 15.77 10.82
C ALA A 40 -32.17 14.65 11.40
N ALA A 41 -33.02 14.07 10.56
CA ALA A 41 -33.79 12.88 10.87
C ALA A 41 -34.06 12.10 9.58
N PHE A 42 -34.08 10.77 9.67
CA PHE A 42 -34.61 9.92 8.62
C PHE A 42 -36.15 10.04 8.60
N LYS A 43 -36.78 9.91 7.43
CA LYS A 43 -38.25 10.05 7.25
C LYS A 43 -39.08 9.11 8.12
N GLU A 44 -38.47 8.04 8.62
CA GLU A 44 -39.11 6.99 9.43
C GLU A 44 -38.94 7.21 10.94
N ALA A 45 -38.43 8.37 11.38
CA ALA A 45 -38.38 8.69 12.80
C ALA A 45 -39.82 8.70 13.38
N PRO A 46 -40.12 7.92 14.43
CA PRO A 46 -41.47 7.81 14.96
C PRO A 46 -41.98 9.18 15.46
N PRO A 47 -43.31 9.46 15.36
CA PRO A 47 -43.89 10.69 15.88
C PRO A 47 -43.55 10.90 17.36
N GLN A 48 -43.37 12.15 17.79
CA GLN A 48 -43.12 12.53 19.19
C GLN A 48 -44.18 12.03 20.18
N GLU A 49 -45.35 11.59 19.69
CA GLU A 49 -46.47 11.00 20.43
C GLU A 49 -46.33 9.49 20.70
N TYR A 50 -45.12 8.96 20.62
CA TYR A 50 -44.84 7.56 20.93
C TYR A 50 -45.02 7.27 22.43
N LYS A 51 -46.02 6.43 22.77
CA LYS A 51 -46.17 5.80 24.10
C LYS A 51 -45.70 4.35 24.02
N GLU A 52 -44.74 3.99 24.87
CA GLU A 52 -44.25 2.62 25.04
C GLU A 52 -45.42 1.67 25.34
N GLY A 53 -45.63 0.64 24.52
CA GLY A 53 -46.65 -0.38 24.76
C GLY A 53 -47.36 -0.97 23.53
N VAL A 54 -47.21 -0.38 22.33
CA VAL A 54 -47.81 -0.93 21.10
C VAL A 54 -46.78 -1.01 19.96
N GLY A 55 -46.10 -2.14 19.86
CA GLY A 55 -45.53 -2.70 18.63
C GLY A 55 -44.24 -2.11 18.05
N TRP A 56 -43.91 -0.85 18.29
CA TRP A 56 -42.69 -0.23 17.75
C TRP A 56 -41.70 0.05 18.88
N LYS A 57 -40.41 -0.24 18.71
CA LYS A 57 -39.33 0.10 19.66
C LYS A 57 -38.34 1.02 18.92
N ILE A 58 -37.85 2.07 19.58
CA ILE A 58 -36.74 2.87 19.04
C ILE A 58 -35.51 1.97 18.92
N ALA A 59 -34.87 1.97 17.75
CA ALA A 59 -33.67 1.17 17.51
C ALA A 59 -32.52 1.69 18.38
N GLU A 60 -31.95 0.82 19.22
CA GLU A 60 -30.72 1.07 19.96
C GLU A 60 -29.54 0.62 19.07
N PRO A 61 -28.71 1.54 18.55
CA PRO A 61 -27.59 1.16 17.68
C PRO A 61 -26.53 0.42 18.51
N GLY A 62 -26.34 -0.88 18.24
CA GLY A 62 -25.31 -1.70 18.87
C GLY A 62 -23.94 -1.59 18.20
N ASP A 63 -23.58 -0.40 17.70
CA ASP A 63 -22.34 -0.14 16.96
C ASP A 63 -21.08 -0.22 17.82
N ASP A 64 -21.26 -0.23 19.14
CA ASP A 64 -20.27 -0.36 20.19
C ASP A 64 -19.85 -1.81 20.49
N ARG A 65 -20.59 -2.81 20.00
CA ARG A 65 -20.28 -4.23 20.18
C ARG A 65 -19.51 -4.79 18.99
N ILE A 66 -18.51 -5.65 19.25
CA ILE A 66 -17.86 -6.44 18.19
C ILE A 66 -18.95 -7.30 17.56
N ARG A 67 -19.34 -6.95 16.32
CA ARG A 67 -20.29 -7.73 15.52
C ARG A 67 -19.61 -9.07 15.22
N GLY A 68 -19.97 -10.11 15.96
CA GLY A 68 -19.55 -11.48 15.70
C GLY A 68 -20.14 -12.01 14.39
N ASN A 69 -20.26 -13.32 14.28
CA ASN A 69 -20.92 -13.97 13.17
C ASN A 69 -22.43 -13.67 13.21
N TRP A 70 -22.86 -12.59 12.54
CA TRP A 70 -24.24 -12.08 12.61
C TRP A 70 -25.30 -13.10 12.18
N TRP A 71 -24.94 -14.03 11.29
CA TRP A 71 -25.82 -15.08 10.78
C TRP A 71 -26.10 -16.20 11.80
N GLU A 72 -25.31 -16.31 12.88
CA GLU A 72 -25.55 -17.30 13.94
C GLU A 72 -26.90 -17.08 14.64
N VAL A 73 -27.48 -15.88 14.53
CA VAL A 73 -28.84 -15.57 15.03
C VAL A 73 -29.91 -16.50 14.47
N TYR A 74 -29.71 -17.04 13.25
CA TYR A 74 -30.66 -17.94 12.61
C TYR A 74 -30.59 -19.37 13.13
N ASN A 75 -29.57 -19.73 13.93
CA ASN A 75 -29.36 -21.07 14.49
C ASN A 75 -29.37 -22.21 13.43
N ASP A 76 -28.93 -21.93 12.20
CA ASP A 76 -28.81 -22.96 11.15
C ASP A 76 -27.35 -23.41 10.99
N PRO A 77 -27.00 -24.67 11.33
CA PRO A 77 -25.64 -25.17 11.24
C PRO A 77 -25.14 -25.31 9.78
N GLN A 78 -26.03 -25.49 8.80
CA GLN A 78 -25.64 -25.55 7.40
C GLN A 78 -25.25 -24.16 6.88
N LEU A 79 -25.97 -23.12 7.26
CA LEU A 79 -25.61 -21.73 6.94
C LEU A 79 -24.23 -21.40 7.53
N ASN A 80 -24.00 -21.75 8.81
CA ASN A 80 -22.71 -21.53 9.46
C ASN A 80 -21.54 -22.20 8.70
N ALA A 81 -21.73 -23.43 8.23
CA ALA A 81 -20.70 -24.17 7.51
C ALA A 81 -20.41 -23.57 6.11
N LEU A 82 -21.40 -22.97 5.46
CA LEU A 82 -21.23 -22.29 4.16
C LEU A 82 -20.56 -20.92 4.32
N GLU A 83 -20.95 -20.15 5.34
CA GLU A 83 -20.39 -18.83 5.64
C GLU A 83 -18.89 -18.87 5.94
N GLU A 84 -18.43 -19.94 6.60
CA GLU A 84 -16.99 -20.13 6.86
C GLU A 84 -16.21 -20.42 5.56
N GLN A 85 -16.85 -21.02 4.55
CA GLN A 85 -16.22 -21.31 3.26
C GLN A 85 -16.07 -20.04 2.39
N VAL A 86 -16.91 -19.02 2.57
CA VAL A 86 -16.84 -17.76 1.78
C VAL A 86 -15.45 -17.13 1.89
N LYS A 87 -14.90 -17.10 3.11
CA LYS A 87 -13.59 -16.49 3.38
C LYS A 87 -12.44 -17.18 2.63
N ILE A 88 -12.59 -18.47 2.31
CA ILE A 88 -11.54 -19.28 1.70
C ILE A 88 -11.71 -19.35 0.17
N SER A 89 -12.95 -19.52 -0.29
CA SER A 89 -13.23 -19.91 -1.68
C SER A 89 -13.59 -18.73 -2.59
N ASN A 90 -13.99 -17.58 -2.03
CA ASN A 90 -14.48 -16.46 -2.83
C ASN A 90 -13.34 -15.64 -3.46
N GLN A 91 -13.32 -15.55 -4.79
CA GLN A 91 -12.28 -14.85 -5.54
C GLN A 91 -12.31 -13.33 -5.37
N THR A 92 -13.50 -12.74 -5.13
CA THR A 92 -13.65 -11.30 -4.87
C THR A 92 -12.98 -10.93 -3.54
N VAL A 93 -13.14 -11.77 -2.51
CA VAL A 93 -12.46 -11.58 -1.20
C VAL A 93 -10.94 -11.75 -1.35
N VAL A 94 -10.48 -12.74 -2.10
CA VAL A 94 -9.04 -12.95 -2.38
C VAL A 94 -8.46 -11.76 -3.16
N GLN A 95 -9.19 -11.22 -4.14
CA GLN A 95 -8.76 -10.04 -4.88
C GLN A 95 -8.64 -8.81 -3.97
N ALA A 96 -9.61 -8.59 -3.08
CA ALA A 96 -9.56 -7.50 -2.11
C ALA A 96 -8.36 -7.66 -1.15
N GLU A 97 -8.09 -8.88 -0.68
CA GLU A 97 -6.90 -9.19 0.13
C GLU A 97 -5.59 -8.89 -0.61
N ALA A 98 -5.50 -9.28 -1.89
CA ALA A 98 -4.34 -9.00 -2.73
C ALA A 98 -4.11 -7.49 -2.89
N ASN A 99 -5.18 -6.71 -3.05
CA ASN A 99 -5.10 -5.24 -3.08
C ASN A 99 -4.57 -4.69 -1.75
N PHE A 100 -5.07 -5.18 -0.62
CA PHE A 100 -4.56 -4.81 0.70
C PHE A 100 -3.08 -5.17 0.88
N ARG A 101 -2.67 -6.36 0.44
CA ARG A 101 -1.27 -6.80 0.48
C ARG A 101 -0.38 -5.89 -0.38
N SER A 102 -0.83 -5.50 -1.56
CA SER A 102 -0.12 -4.55 -2.44
C SER A 102 0.03 -3.17 -1.80
N ALA A 103 -0.99 -2.69 -1.08
CA ALA A 103 -0.93 -1.42 -0.36
C ALA A 103 0.08 -1.50 0.81
N ARG A 104 0.13 -2.65 1.49
CA ARG A 104 1.11 -2.89 2.57
C ARG A 104 2.55 -2.93 2.04
N THR A 105 2.79 -3.53 0.86
CA THR A 105 4.13 -3.49 0.26
C THR A 105 4.51 -2.07 -0.15
N ALA A 106 3.57 -1.25 -0.65
CA ALA A 106 3.83 0.16 -0.92
C ALA A 106 4.26 0.95 0.33
N VAL A 107 3.71 0.64 1.51
CA VAL A 107 4.19 1.20 2.79
C VAL A 107 5.64 0.76 3.06
N SER A 108 5.95 -0.52 2.85
CA SER A 108 7.31 -1.03 3.08
C SER A 108 8.34 -0.41 2.13
N THR A 109 7.98 -0.23 0.85
CA THR A 109 8.82 0.45 -0.15
C THR A 109 9.05 1.91 0.22
N ALA A 110 8.01 2.61 0.69
CA ALA A 110 8.18 3.99 1.16
C ALA A 110 9.05 4.09 2.40
N ARG A 111 9.02 3.10 3.30
CA ARG A 111 9.91 3.02 4.46
C ARG A 111 11.36 2.76 4.07
N ALA A 112 11.62 2.02 2.99
CA ALA A 112 12.98 1.79 2.52
C ALA A 112 13.71 3.09 2.17
N ASN A 113 12.99 4.13 1.74
CA ASN A 113 13.55 5.45 1.45
C ASN A 113 14.06 6.21 2.68
N LEU A 114 13.82 5.71 3.91
CA LEU A 114 14.46 6.26 5.12
C LEU A 114 15.90 5.79 5.31
N PHE A 115 16.32 4.80 4.54
CA PHE A 115 17.64 4.19 4.62
C PHE A 115 18.48 4.53 3.39
N PRO A 116 19.82 4.50 3.49
CA PRO A 116 20.68 4.65 2.34
C PRO A 116 20.44 3.54 1.31
N THR A 117 20.46 3.90 0.04
CA THR A 117 20.44 2.94 -1.07
C THR A 117 21.86 2.62 -1.48
N LEU A 118 22.16 1.32 -1.59
CA LEU A 118 23.40 0.81 -2.13
C LEU A 118 23.10 0.20 -3.50
N THR A 119 23.73 0.73 -4.54
CA THR A 119 23.58 0.25 -5.91
C THR A 119 24.89 -0.36 -6.37
N ALA A 120 24.82 -1.54 -6.98
CA ALA A 120 25.94 -2.17 -7.67
C ALA A 120 25.49 -2.43 -9.10
N SER A 121 26.24 -1.91 -10.07
CA SER A 121 25.96 -2.17 -11.48
C SER A 121 27.22 -2.67 -12.15
N ALA A 122 27.12 -3.80 -12.86
CA ALA A 122 28.22 -4.32 -13.66
C ALA A 122 27.96 -3.94 -15.12
N SER A 123 28.97 -3.41 -15.81
CA SER A 123 28.86 -3.12 -17.23
C SER A 123 30.12 -3.52 -18.01
N TYR A 124 29.89 -3.86 -19.27
CA TYR A 124 30.91 -4.16 -20.26
C TYR A 124 30.69 -3.27 -21.47
N THR A 125 31.72 -2.55 -21.89
CA THR A 125 31.68 -1.67 -23.05
C THR A 125 32.80 -2.05 -24.01
N ASN A 126 32.42 -2.36 -25.25
CA ASN A 126 33.36 -2.56 -26.35
C ASN A 126 33.33 -1.32 -27.24
N SER A 127 34.51 -0.76 -27.53
CA SER A 127 34.66 0.39 -28.42
C SER A 127 35.66 0.05 -29.52
N LYS A 128 35.24 0.19 -30.77
CA LYS A 128 36.07 -0.02 -31.96
C LYS A 128 36.37 1.31 -32.62
N PHE A 129 37.64 1.66 -32.72
CA PHE A 129 38.08 2.89 -33.38
C PHE A 129 38.50 2.62 -34.83
N SER A 130 38.11 3.50 -35.75
CA SER A 130 38.47 3.42 -37.17
C SER A 130 39.81 4.14 -37.44
N GLN A 131 40.54 3.73 -38.48
CA GLN A 131 41.83 4.33 -38.84
C GLN A 131 41.75 5.83 -39.16
N THR A 132 40.60 6.31 -39.63
CA THR A 132 40.36 7.73 -39.94
C THR A 132 40.07 8.55 -38.69
N ALA A 133 39.76 7.92 -37.55
CA ALA A 133 39.54 8.62 -36.29
C ALA A 133 40.89 9.08 -35.71
N ARG A 134 41.27 10.34 -35.98
CA ARG A 134 42.41 11.01 -35.34
C ARG A 134 42.11 11.28 -33.86
N THR A 135 42.26 10.25 -33.02
CA THR A 135 42.04 10.38 -31.58
C THR A 135 43.27 9.84 -30.84
N THR A 136 44.06 10.72 -30.24
CA THR A 136 45.11 10.35 -29.27
C THR A 136 44.47 10.04 -27.92
N SER A 137 43.81 8.89 -27.79
CA SER A 137 43.33 8.43 -26.48
C SER A 137 44.44 7.66 -25.79
N VAL A 138 45.31 8.38 -25.08
CA VAL A 138 46.28 7.76 -24.16
C VAL A 138 45.46 7.19 -23.00
N VAL A 139 45.23 5.87 -23.02
CA VAL A 139 44.75 5.16 -21.83
C VAL A 139 45.87 5.30 -20.79
N PRO A 140 45.64 5.87 -19.59
CA PRO A 140 46.68 5.89 -18.57
C PRO A 140 47.03 4.43 -18.27
N SER A 141 48.26 4.03 -18.60
CA SER A 141 48.81 2.81 -18.05
C SER A 141 48.76 2.94 -16.53
N ALA A 142 48.38 1.87 -15.86
CA ALA A 142 48.33 1.78 -14.41
C ALA A 142 49.70 2.16 -13.81
N ALA A 143 49.86 3.42 -13.46
CA ALA A 143 50.96 3.93 -12.66
C ALA A 143 50.37 4.98 -11.71
N GLY A 144 49.82 4.48 -10.59
CA GLY A 144 49.54 5.24 -9.38
C GLY A 144 48.70 6.51 -9.54
N VAL A 145 47.38 6.37 -9.63
CA VAL A 145 46.49 7.46 -9.18
C VAL A 145 46.50 7.43 -7.66
N THR A 146 47.38 8.24 -7.07
CA THR A 146 47.30 8.66 -5.67
C THR A 146 45.91 9.23 -5.43
N ALA A 147 45.24 8.69 -4.41
CA ALA A 147 43.94 9.15 -3.95
C ALA A 147 43.94 10.67 -3.72
N THR A 148 43.30 11.42 -4.62
CA THR A 148 42.86 12.79 -4.33
C THR A 148 41.62 12.66 -3.46
N THR A 149 41.79 12.82 -2.15
CA THR A 149 40.70 12.97 -1.19
C THR A 149 39.92 14.26 -1.49
N GLY A 150 38.90 14.14 -2.33
CA GLY A 150 37.83 15.12 -2.48
C GLY A 150 36.55 14.53 -1.93
N THR A 151 35.97 15.17 -0.91
CA THR A 151 34.67 14.82 -0.32
C THR A 151 33.55 15.00 -1.35
N THR A 152 33.25 13.94 -2.09
CA THR A 152 31.95 13.71 -2.74
C THR A 152 31.60 12.24 -2.54
N THR A 153 30.40 12.01 -2.03
CA THR A 153 29.65 10.74 -1.91
C THR A 153 30.33 9.52 -2.55
N GLY A 154 30.71 8.57 -1.72
CA GLY A 154 31.59 7.45 -2.06
C GLY A 154 31.11 6.59 -3.23
N SER A 155 31.74 6.78 -4.38
CA SER A 155 31.73 5.83 -5.49
C SER A 155 33.09 5.12 -5.52
N GLY A 156 33.12 3.87 -5.06
CA GLY A 156 34.25 2.98 -5.25
C GLY A 156 34.08 2.28 -6.59
N ALA A 157 34.80 2.71 -7.63
CA ALA A 157 34.71 2.12 -8.95
C ALA A 157 35.98 1.31 -9.27
N THR A 158 35.82 0.00 -9.47
CA THR A 158 36.85 -0.84 -10.08
C THR A 158 36.57 -0.92 -11.57
N SER A 159 37.44 -0.29 -12.38
CA SER A 159 37.35 -0.31 -13.84
C SER A 159 38.62 -0.93 -14.42
N THR A 160 38.48 -2.01 -15.19
CA THR A 160 39.57 -2.67 -15.90
C THR A 160 39.40 -2.42 -17.39
N THR A 161 40.31 -1.65 -17.96
CA THR A 161 40.38 -1.40 -19.41
C THR A 161 41.44 -2.29 -20.05
N ASN A 162 41.05 -3.07 -21.06
CA ASN A 162 41.95 -3.93 -21.82
C ASN A 162 41.90 -3.58 -23.31
N GLY A 163 43.02 -3.14 -23.87
CA GLY A 163 43.17 -2.77 -25.27
C GLY A 163 44.03 -1.53 -25.48
N VAL A 164 44.73 -1.47 -26.61
CA VAL A 164 45.57 -0.32 -27.03
C VAL A 164 44.97 0.29 -28.31
N ALA A 165 44.70 1.59 -28.29
CA ALA A 165 44.28 2.36 -29.46
C ALA A 165 45.34 3.42 -29.75
N GLY A 166 46.20 3.15 -30.74
CA GLY A 166 47.26 4.05 -31.19
C GLY A 166 46.85 4.85 -32.42
N LEU A 167 47.61 5.92 -32.71
CA LEU A 167 47.37 6.73 -33.90
C LEU A 167 47.50 5.89 -35.18
N GLY A 168 46.48 5.89 -36.03
CA GLY A 168 46.49 5.18 -37.31
C GLY A 168 46.28 3.66 -37.24
N THR A 169 45.94 3.10 -36.06
CA THR A 169 45.66 1.66 -35.89
C THR A 169 44.17 1.43 -35.57
N THR A 170 43.57 0.43 -36.20
CA THR A 170 42.25 -0.08 -35.80
C THR A 170 42.38 -0.74 -34.43
N GLY A 171 41.97 -0.05 -33.37
CA GLY A 171 42.02 -0.56 -32.00
C GLY A 171 40.65 -0.99 -31.49
N VAL A 172 40.59 -2.12 -30.79
CA VAL A 172 39.43 -2.53 -29.99
C VAL A 172 39.77 -2.31 -28.53
N VAL A 173 38.95 -1.52 -27.84
CA VAL A 173 39.06 -1.25 -26.41
C VAL A 173 37.89 -1.90 -25.70
N ASN A 174 38.20 -2.72 -24.70
CA ASN A 174 37.22 -3.35 -23.84
C ASN A 174 37.30 -2.74 -22.45
N THR A 175 36.18 -2.30 -21.91
CA THR A 175 36.07 -1.72 -20.56
C THR A 175 35.11 -2.55 -19.74
N PHE A 176 35.59 -3.12 -18.65
CA PHE A 176 34.77 -3.78 -17.63
C PHE A 176 34.71 -2.88 -16.40
N SER A 177 33.51 -2.55 -15.94
CA SER A 177 33.32 -1.68 -14.77
C SER A 177 32.32 -2.28 -13.79
N LEU A 178 32.67 -2.23 -12.51
CA LEU A 178 31.80 -2.59 -11.39
C LEU A 178 31.75 -1.41 -10.39
N PRO A 179 31.00 -0.34 -10.69
CA PRO A 179 30.72 0.71 -9.72
C PRO A 179 29.84 0.22 -8.56
N LEU A 180 30.23 0.67 -7.36
CA LEU A 180 29.41 0.62 -6.16
C LEU A 180 29.06 2.06 -5.76
N ASP A 181 27.76 2.36 -5.72
CA ASP A 181 27.24 3.70 -5.42
C ASP A 181 26.38 3.68 -4.15
N LEU A 182 26.67 4.58 -3.22
CA LEU A 182 25.88 4.79 -2.01
C LEU A 182 25.17 6.15 -2.11
N SER A 183 23.84 6.16 -2.07
CA SER A 183 23.06 7.41 -2.02
C SER A 183 22.12 7.46 -0.83
N TYR A 184 22.11 8.59 -0.13
CA TYR A 184 21.27 8.83 1.04
C TYR A 184 20.76 10.26 1.05
N THR A 185 19.45 10.42 1.30
CA THR A 185 18.81 11.73 1.45
C THR A 185 18.35 11.92 2.88
N ILE A 186 18.75 13.02 3.51
CA ILE A 186 18.35 13.34 4.88
C ILE A 186 16.94 13.95 4.85
N ASP A 187 16.01 13.35 5.57
CA ASP A 187 14.60 13.76 5.62
C ASP A 187 14.34 14.89 6.65
N PHE A 188 14.87 16.09 6.38
CA PHE A 188 14.66 17.27 7.23
C PHE A 188 13.18 17.73 7.25
N TRP A 189 12.55 17.76 6.09
CA TRP A 189 11.20 18.32 5.90
C TRP A 189 10.07 17.31 6.03
N HIS A 190 10.34 16.11 6.56
CA HIS A 190 9.37 15.02 6.68
C HIS A 190 8.74 14.58 5.35
N LYS A 191 9.40 14.81 4.20
CA LYS A 191 8.90 14.37 2.89
C LYS A 191 8.71 12.86 2.87
N VAL A 192 9.70 12.10 3.33
CA VAL A 192 9.64 10.62 3.32
C VAL A 192 8.64 10.14 4.37
N ARG A 193 8.66 10.70 5.58
CA ARG A 193 7.70 10.37 6.65
C ARG A 193 6.25 10.64 6.26
N ASN A 194 5.98 11.75 5.57
CA ASN A 194 4.64 12.07 5.07
C ASN A 194 4.20 11.12 3.96
N THR A 195 5.11 10.70 3.06
CA THR A 195 4.81 9.64 2.07
C THR A 195 4.48 8.31 2.75
N ILE A 196 5.19 7.93 3.82
CA ILE A 196 4.88 6.73 4.60
C ILE A 196 3.50 6.85 5.27
N ALA A 197 3.19 8.01 5.85
CA ALA A 197 1.89 8.26 6.45
C ALA A 197 0.78 8.14 5.41
N ALA A 198 0.93 8.78 4.24
CA ALA A 198 -0.01 8.67 3.12
C ALA A 198 -0.24 7.21 2.68
N ASN A 199 0.83 6.45 2.44
CA ASN A 199 0.70 5.03 2.07
C ASN A 199 0.07 4.19 3.18
N THR A 200 0.27 4.56 4.45
CA THR A 200 -0.35 3.86 5.58
C THR A 200 -1.86 4.11 5.61
N TYR A 201 -2.32 5.34 5.33
CA TYR A 201 -3.74 5.64 5.19
C TYR A 201 -4.37 4.90 4.01
N THR A 202 -3.66 4.81 2.87
CA THR A 202 -4.11 3.98 1.73
C THR A 202 -4.21 2.50 2.13
N ALA A 203 -3.26 1.96 2.88
CA ALA A 203 -3.34 0.58 3.37
C ALA A 203 -4.51 0.36 4.35
N GLN A 204 -4.82 1.35 5.20
CA GLN A 204 -5.99 1.31 6.07
C GLN A 204 -7.31 1.34 5.28
N ALA A 205 -7.40 2.15 4.22
CA ALA A 205 -8.55 2.17 3.33
C ALA A 205 -8.75 0.80 2.64
N ASN A 206 -7.68 0.22 2.08
CA ASN A 206 -7.77 -1.10 1.47
C ASN A 206 -8.15 -2.19 2.49
N ALA A 207 -7.74 -2.07 3.76
CA ALA A 207 -8.18 -3.00 4.81
C ALA A 207 -9.70 -2.92 5.05
N ALA A 208 -10.25 -1.70 5.03
CA ALA A 208 -11.70 -1.50 5.10
C ALA A 208 -12.41 -2.06 3.86
N ASP A 209 -11.82 -1.95 2.67
CA ASP A 209 -12.37 -2.54 1.44
C ASP A 209 -12.44 -4.07 1.51
N VAL A 210 -11.45 -4.75 2.11
CA VAL A 210 -11.53 -6.20 2.36
C VAL A 210 -12.70 -6.54 3.27
N ALA A 211 -12.88 -5.78 4.35
CA ALA A 211 -13.99 -6.00 5.29
C ALA A 211 -15.35 -5.78 4.62
N THR A 212 -15.47 -4.76 3.77
CA THR A 212 -16.67 -4.48 2.95
C THR A 212 -16.94 -5.62 1.98
N ALA A 213 -15.95 -6.07 1.21
CA ALA A 213 -16.10 -7.16 0.26
C ALA A 213 -16.54 -8.46 0.95
N LEU A 214 -15.95 -8.77 2.11
CA LEU A 214 -16.34 -9.92 2.92
C LEU A 214 -17.75 -9.78 3.49
N LEU A 215 -18.16 -8.60 3.95
CA LEU A 215 -19.53 -8.39 4.43
C LEU A 215 -20.57 -8.57 3.32
N THR A 216 -20.33 -7.98 2.15
CA THR A 216 -21.25 -8.08 1.01
C THR A 216 -21.37 -9.51 0.49
N THR A 217 -20.24 -10.21 0.32
CA THR A 217 -20.25 -11.61 -0.15
C THR A 217 -20.92 -12.57 0.82
N ARG A 218 -20.78 -12.35 2.14
CA ARG A 218 -21.55 -13.10 3.15
C ARG A 218 -23.04 -12.79 3.08
N ALA A 219 -23.42 -11.52 2.91
CA ALA A 219 -24.82 -11.14 2.75
C ALA A 219 -25.46 -11.76 1.50
N GLU A 220 -24.74 -11.81 0.38
CA GLU A 220 -25.18 -12.48 -0.85
C GLU A 220 -25.38 -13.99 -0.63
N LEU A 221 -24.41 -14.67 0.00
CA LEU A 221 -24.55 -16.09 0.33
C LEU A 221 -25.81 -16.35 1.19
N ALA A 222 -26.04 -15.54 2.22
CA ALA A 222 -27.19 -15.70 3.09
C ALA A 222 -28.52 -15.52 2.31
N GLN A 223 -28.59 -14.52 1.41
CA GLN A 223 -29.76 -14.31 0.56
C GLN A 223 -30.01 -15.51 -0.37
N ASP A 224 -28.98 -15.98 -1.06
CA ASP A 224 -29.07 -17.14 -1.96
C ASP A 224 -29.49 -18.41 -1.20
N TYR A 225 -28.91 -18.62 -0.02
CA TYR A 225 -29.24 -19.75 0.85
C TYR A 225 -30.74 -19.78 1.22
N PHE A 226 -31.27 -18.66 1.71
CA PHE A 226 -32.69 -18.58 2.07
C PHE A 226 -33.62 -18.65 0.86
N GLN A 227 -33.17 -18.18 -0.30
CA GLN A 227 -33.93 -18.33 -1.55
C GLN A 227 -34.09 -19.81 -1.94
N VAL A 228 -33.02 -20.61 -1.85
CA VAL A 228 -33.10 -22.06 -2.10
C VAL A 228 -34.02 -22.74 -1.09
N ARG A 229 -33.93 -22.41 0.20
CA ARG A 229 -34.83 -22.95 1.23
C ARG A 229 -36.30 -22.62 0.96
N ALA A 230 -36.59 -21.39 0.52
CA ALA A 230 -37.94 -20.97 0.16
C ALA A 230 -38.47 -21.77 -1.05
N LEU A 231 -37.63 -22.01 -2.06
CA LEU A 231 -37.99 -22.82 -3.22
C LEU A 231 -38.25 -24.29 -2.85
N ASP A 232 -37.45 -24.86 -1.94
CA ASP A 232 -37.67 -26.21 -1.43
C ASP A 232 -39.01 -26.33 -0.69
N ALA A 233 -39.36 -25.34 0.14
CA ALA A 233 -40.65 -25.30 0.83
C ALA A 233 -41.83 -25.21 -0.15
N GLN A 234 -41.73 -24.36 -1.18
CA GLN A 234 -42.74 -24.27 -2.25
C GLN A 234 -42.89 -25.62 -2.99
N ARG A 235 -41.78 -26.34 -3.23
CA ARG A 235 -41.81 -27.63 -3.89
C ARG A 235 -42.53 -28.70 -3.06
N VAL A 236 -42.36 -28.70 -1.73
CA VAL A 236 -43.10 -29.61 -0.83
C VAL A 236 -44.59 -29.35 -0.90
N ILE A 237 -45.01 -28.09 -0.74
CA ILE A 237 -46.43 -27.69 -0.81
C ILE A 237 -47.05 -28.10 -2.15
N LEU A 238 -46.34 -27.88 -3.25
CA LEU A 238 -46.83 -28.24 -4.58
C LEU A 238 -46.99 -29.77 -4.75
N ARG A 239 -46.07 -30.57 -4.19
CA ARG A 239 -46.18 -32.04 -4.22
C ARG A 239 -47.38 -32.53 -3.42
N ASP A 240 -47.59 -32.00 -2.22
CA ASP A 240 -48.72 -32.36 -1.38
C ASP A 240 -50.05 -32.01 -2.07
N THR A 241 -50.09 -30.85 -2.72
CA THR A 241 -51.26 -30.42 -3.50
C THR A 241 -51.56 -31.38 -4.66
N LEU A 242 -50.53 -31.82 -5.40
CA LEU A 242 -50.68 -32.80 -6.48
C LEU A 242 -51.14 -34.17 -5.97
N GLU A 243 -50.62 -34.63 -4.85
CA GLU A 243 -51.02 -35.90 -4.25
C GLU A 243 -52.48 -35.87 -3.78
N ASN A 244 -52.90 -34.77 -3.16
CA ASN A 244 -54.29 -34.55 -2.77
C ASN A 244 -55.23 -34.55 -3.97
N TYR A 245 -54.83 -33.92 -5.08
CA TYR A 245 -55.62 -33.95 -6.32
C TYR A 245 -55.72 -35.37 -6.91
N ARG A 246 -54.65 -36.17 -6.87
CA ARG A 246 -54.69 -37.56 -7.31
C ARG A 246 -55.66 -38.40 -6.49
N ARG A 247 -55.58 -38.31 -5.15
CA ARG A 247 -56.49 -39.01 -4.23
C ARG A 247 -57.95 -38.60 -4.44
N ALA A 248 -58.20 -37.32 -4.68
CA ALA A 248 -59.54 -36.83 -4.96
C ALA A 248 -60.13 -37.45 -6.25
N VAL A 249 -59.32 -37.58 -7.31
CA VAL A 249 -59.74 -38.23 -8.56
C VAL A 249 -60.03 -39.72 -8.33
N GLU A 250 -59.18 -40.44 -7.59
CA GLU A 250 -59.39 -41.86 -7.27
C GLU A 250 -60.67 -42.12 -6.47
N LEU A 251 -61.08 -41.21 -5.57
CA LEU A 251 -62.32 -41.35 -4.80
C LEU A 251 -63.59 -41.08 -5.62
N THR A 252 -63.46 -40.48 -6.80
CA THR A 252 -64.60 -40.14 -7.66
C THR A 252 -64.88 -41.13 -8.79
N GLN A 253 -64.02 -42.13 -8.99
CA GLN A 253 -64.17 -43.20 -9.99
C GLN A 253 -64.56 -44.52 -9.33
#